data_AF-A0A399M037-F1
#
_entry.id   AF-A0A399M037-F1
#
_cell.length_a   1.000
_cell.length_b   1.000
_cell.length_c   1.000
_cell.angle_alpha   90.00
_cell.angle_beta   90.00
_cell.angle_gamma   90.00
#
_symmetry.space_group_name_H-M   'P 1'
#
loop_
_entity.id
_entity.type
_entity.pdbx_description
1 polymer ?
#
loop_
_entity_poly.entity_id
_entity_poly.type
_entity_poly.pdbx_seq_one_letter_code
_entity_poly.pdbx_strand_id
1 'polypeptide(L)'
;MKLYLTPELQAHRRGRFLASLLGIPRSSQLGLPKTGFVLMAGEALQASRETQEKCAAWVRQPGCSLLLLPPYQEGSIFHFLDWVVELAQSNSLAAKQASLASMLEGEVAFNLRGIDGACTGEMTPGELTGHTRYWKAHSNSGLIAATMLPLWSISLLDQASLVHDFLANIERQCGLPSVSAEEIKPQENDAIRPEDVTVLVCCYGFNVATAEGMLSRLKAYAVPLLNLASFDLPESMVRLRNAGLINEHGLTEQGLVYLMGCRYWAFAESLRNEG
;
A
#
# COMPACT_ATOMS: atom_id res chain seq x y z
N MET A 1 9.22 -1.39 12.16
CA MET A 1 9.11 -0.03 11.64
C MET A 1 10.37 0.80 11.81
N LYS A 2 10.87 1.42 10.74
CA LYS A 2 11.89 2.49 10.82
C LYS A 2 11.20 3.84 10.58
N LEU A 3 11.09 4.66 11.63
CA LEU A 3 10.37 5.93 11.60
C LEU A 3 11.25 7.09 11.16
N TYR A 4 10.66 8.01 10.41
CA TYR A 4 11.28 9.23 9.91
C TYR A 4 10.31 10.40 10.01
N LEU A 5 10.83 11.59 10.23
CA LEU A 5 10.09 12.85 10.11
C LEU A 5 10.65 13.64 8.93
N THR A 6 9.79 14.34 8.18
CA THR A 6 10.28 15.27 7.15
C THR A 6 11.03 16.46 7.79
N PRO A 7 11.93 17.15 7.06
CA PRO A 7 12.70 18.26 7.60
C PRO A 7 11.83 19.36 8.24
N GLU A 8 10.70 19.68 7.63
CA GLU A 8 9.76 20.70 8.11
C GLU A 8 9.17 20.29 9.45
N LEU A 9 8.77 19.02 9.58
CA LEU A 9 8.21 18.49 10.81
C LEU A 9 9.28 18.39 11.91
N GLN A 10 10.51 17.96 11.58
CA GLN A 10 11.64 17.93 12.52
C GLN A 10 11.96 19.31 13.11
N ALA A 11 11.86 20.37 12.29
CA ALA A 11 12.09 21.74 12.72
C ALA A 11 10.96 22.29 13.60
N HIS A 12 9.74 21.75 13.45
CA HIS A 12 8.56 22.22 14.16
C HIS A 12 8.42 21.63 15.58
N ARG A 13 7.79 22.37 16.50
CA ARG A 13 7.56 21.92 17.89
C ARG A 13 6.81 20.57 17.97
N ARG A 14 5.84 20.36 17.07
CA ARG A 14 5.02 19.13 17.00
C ARG A 14 5.86 17.91 16.64
N GLY A 15 6.75 18.04 15.66
CA GLY A 15 7.64 16.94 15.30
C GLY A 15 8.73 16.69 16.34
N ARG A 16 9.22 17.72 17.04
CA ARG A 16 10.13 17.51 18.18
C ARG A 16 9.46 16.72 19.32
N PHE A 17 8.19 17.02 19.62
CA PHE A 17 7.42 16.23 20.57
C PHE A 17 7.27 14.78 20.10
N LEU A 18 6.84 14.56 18.86
CA LEU A 18 6.69 13.21 18.29
C LEU A 18 8.01 12.42 18.27
N ALA A 19 9.11 13.07 17.91
CA ALA A 19 10.43 12.44 17.90
C ALA A 19 10.84 12.02 19.31
N SER A 20 10.55 12.85 20.32
CA SER A 20 10.80 12.51 21.71
C SER A 20 9.90 11.36 22.19
N LEU A 21 8.61 11.41 21.85
CA LEU A 21 7.61 10.41 22.27
C LEU A 21 7.91 9.03 21.68
N LEU A 22 8.32 8.99 20.41
CA LEU A 22 8.51 7.75 19.64
C LEU A 22 9.98 7.35 19.48
N GLY A 23 10.91 8.07 20.11
CA GLY A 23 12.35 7.82 20.01
C GLY A 23 12.89 7.95 18.57
N ILE A 24 12.33 8.83 17.75
CA ILE A 24 12.74 9.00 16.35
C ILE A 24 14.07 9.78 16.30
N PRO A 25 15.15 9.20 15.73
CA PRO A 25 16.41 9.92 15.62
C PRO A 25 16.29 11.08 14.62
N ARG A 26 17.01 12.17 14.87
CA ARG A 26 17.15 13.24 13.88
C ARG A 26 17.85 12.70 12.64
N SER A 27 17.26 12.93 11.48
CA SER A 27 17.85 12.56 10.20
C SER A 27 18.48 13.79 9.56
N SER A 28 19.75 13.70 9.18
CA SER A 28 20.42 14.70 8.34
C SER A 28 20.11 14.52 6.85
N GLN A 29 19.33 13.49 6.51
CA GLN A 29 19.03 13.13 5.13
C GLN A 29 18.07 14.16 4.51
N LEU A 30 18.51 14.82 3.45
CA LEU A 30 17.70 15.74 2.66
C LEU A 30 16.77 14.94 1.74
N GLY A 31 15.50 14.83 2.12
CA GLY A 31 14.45 14.19 1.33
C GLY A 31 13.90 12.87 1.89
N LEU A 32 13.16 12.14 1.06
CA LEU A 32 12.55 10.86 1.43
C LEU A 32 13.63 9.76 1.51
N PRO A 33 13.59 8.87 2.53
CA PRO A 33 14.54 7.77 2.66
C PRO A 33 14.33 6.72 1.56
N LYS A 34 15.26 5.75 1.41
CA LYS A 34 15.06 4.65 0.45
C LYS A 34 13.85 3.78 0.80
N THR A 35 13.66 3.50 2.08
CA THR A 35 12.52 2.75 2.64
C THR A 35 12.24 3.24 4.06
N GLY A 36 11.05 2.94 4.59
CA GLY A 36 10.66 3.22 5.95
C GLY A 36 9.29 3.90 6.05
N PHE A 37 8.99 4.39 7.24
CA PHE A 37 7.72 5.03 7.57
C PHE A 37 7.97 6.51 7.85
N VAL A 38 7.49 7.38 6.97
CA VAL A 38 7.69 8.83 7.01
C VAL A 38 6.44 9.51 7.55
N LEU A 39 6.62 10.37 8.55
CA LEU A 39 5.60 11.30 9.03
C LEU A 39 5.81 12.67 8.39
N MET A 40 4.74 13.22 7.81
CA MET A 40 4.73 14.50 7.11
C MET A 40 3.54 15.34 7.57
N ALA A 41 3.70 16.67 7.63
CA ALA A 41 2.58 17.57 7.87
C ALA A 41 1.66 17.62 6.64
N GLY A 42 0.35 17.50 6.84
CA GLY A 42 -0.67 17.53 5.79
C GLY A 42 -0.62 18.82 4.98
N GLU A 43 -0.52 19.96 5.65
CA GLU A 43 -0.38 21.28 5.02
C GLU A 43 0.84 21.36 4.08
N ALA A 44 1.97 20.73 4.43
CA ALA A 44 3.18 20.75 3.62
C ALA A 44 3.00 19.98 2.30
N LEU A 45 2.22 18.90 2.34
CA LEU A 45 1.86 18.15 1.14
C LEU A 45 0.82 18.89 0.29
N GLN A 46 -0.19 19.52 0.91
CA GLN A 46 -1.23 20.28 0.20
C GLN A 46 -0.66 21.52 -0.52
N ALA A 47 0.46 22.07 -0.04
CA ALA A 47 1.06 23.28 -0.59
C ALA A 47 1.61 23.12 -2.02
N SER A 48 1.93 21.90 -2.48
CA SER A 48 2.52 21.70 -3.80
C SER A 48 2.13 20.37 -4.44
N ARG A 49 1.63 20.45 -5.67
CA ARG A 49 1.35 19.27 -6.51
C ARG A 49 2.62 18.44 -6.78
N GLU A 50 3.77 19.10 -6.95
CA GLU A 50 5.05 18.42 -7.13
C GLU A 50 5.40 17.55 -5.91
N THR A 51 5.17 18.06 -4.70
CA THR A 51 5.36 17.30 -3.46
C THR A 51 4.42 16.10 -3.40
N GLN A 52 3.15 16.26 -3.80
CA GLN A 52 2.18 15.16 -3.88
C GLN A 52 2.66 14.07 -4.85
N GLU A 53 3.08 14.43 -6.05
CA GLU A 53 3.55 13.49 -7.07
C GLU A 53 4.81 12.76 -6.62
N LYS A 54 5.77 13.48 -6.03
CA LYS A 54 7.00 12.91 -5.45
C LYS A 54 6.70 11.91 -4.34
N CYS A 55 5.79 12.26 -3.43
CA CYS A 55 5.37 11.37 -2.34
C CYS A 55 4.62 10.15 -2.87
N ALA A 56 3.72 10.33 -3.84
CA ALA A 56 2.98 9.24 -4.46
C ALA A 56 3.92 8.27 -5.21
N ALA A 57 4.91 8.79 -5.93
CA ALA A 57 5.93 7.98 -6.59
C ALA A 57 6.77 7.18 -5.58
N TRP A 58 7.13 7.80 -4.46
CA TRP A 58 7.91 7.14 -3.40
C TRP A 58 7.12 6.01 -2.72
N VAL A 59 5.86 6.25 -2.36
CA VAL A 59 5.01 5.26 -1.69
C VAL A 59 4.66 4.06 -2.57
N ARG A 60 4.70 4.21 -3.91
CA ARG A 60 4.55 3.08 -4.83
C ARG A 60 5.66 2.03 -4.66
N GLN A 61 6.79 2.37 -4.05
CA GLN A 61 7.87 1.43 -3.75
C GLN A 61 7.52 0.54 -2.54
N PRO A 62 7.92 -0.74 -2.53
CA PRO A 62 7.74 -1.61 -1.39
C PRO A 62 8.45 -1.07 -0.13
N GLY A 63 7.79 -1.17 1.02
CA GLY A 63 8.36 -0.72 2.30
C GLY A 63 8.40 0.79 2.52
N CYS A 64 7.71 1.58 1.69
CA CYS A 64 7.65 3.05 1.79
C CYS A 64 6.27 3.52 2.25
N SER A 65 6.12 3.81 3.54
CA SER A 65 4.86 4.27 4.12
C SER A 65 4.90 5.76 4.40
N LEU A 66 3.88 6.49 3.98
CA LEU A 66 3.70 7.91 4.31
C LEU A 66 2.46 8.07 5.18
N LEU A 67 2.62 8.69 6.35
CA LEU A 67 1.50 9.18 7.15
C LEU A 67 1.50 10.70 7.18
N LEU A 68 0.42 11.27 6.68
CA LEU A 68 0.11 12.67 6.85
C LEU A 68 -0.52 12.88 8.22
N LEU A 69 -0.06 13.91 8.90
CA LEU A 69 -0.57 14.34 10.18
C LEU A 69 -1.18 15.74 10.04
N PRO A 70 -2.11 16.15 10.91
CA PRO A 70 -2.61 17.52 10.89
C PRO A 70 -1.47 18.56 11.09
N PRO A 71 -1.75 19.85 10.89
CA PRO A 71 -2.98 20.42 10.38
C PRO A 71 -3.10 20.19 8.86
N TYR A 72 -4.34 20.30 8.39
CA TYR A 72 -4.69 20.33 6.98
C TYR A 72 -5.46 21.61 6.69
N GLN A 73 -5.45 22.02 5.43
CA GLN A 73 -6.44 22.95 4.89
C GLN A 73 -7.70 22.16 4.49
N GLU A 74 -8.86 22.80 4.62
CA GLU A 74 -10.11 22.24 4.09
C GLU A 74 -10.01 21.96 2.58
N GLY A 75 -10.67 20.90 2.13
CA GLY A 75 -10.65 20.46 0.74
C GLY A 75 -9.75 19.26 0.49
N SER A 76 -9.29 19.13 -0.75
CA SER A 76 -8.55 17.95 -1.20
C SER A 76 -7.16 17.83 -0.55
N ILE A 77 -6.77 16.62 -0.17
CA ILE A 77 -5.40 16.31 0.28
C ILE A 77 -4.51 15.98 -0.93
N PHE A 78 -5.02 15.17 -1.86
CA PHE A 78 -4.32 14.70 -3.05
C PHE A 78 -5.16 14.95 -4.29
N HIS A 79 -4.52 15.40 -5.37
CA HIS A 79 -5.22 15.59 -6.65
C HIS A 79 -5.69 14.30 -7.34
N PHE A 80 -5.20 13.13 -6.90
CA PHE A 80 -5.50 11.82 -7.50
C PHE A 80 -6.35 10.90 -6.61
N LEU A 81 -6.73 11.36 -5.40
CA LEU A 81 -7.64 10.65 -4.51
C LEU A 81 -8.85 11.52 -4.25
N ASP A 82 -9.99 10.90 -3.96
CA ASP A 82 -11.23 11.60 -3.58
C ASP A 82 -11.26 12.06 -2.11
N TRP A 83 -10.10 12.07 -1.45
CA TRP A 83 -9.97 12.43 -0.04
C TRP A 83 -10.15 13.92 0.20
N VAL A 84 -11.15 14.26 1.00
CA VAL A 84 -11.51 15.64 1.36
C VAL A 84 -11.51 15.82 2.87
N VAL A 85 -10.83 16.87 3.33
CA VAL A 85 -10.87 17.36 4.71
C VAL A 85 -12.06 18.30 4.85
N GLU A 86 -12.96 17.98 5.78
CA GLU A 86 -14.15 18.80 6.07
C GLU A 86 -14.24 19.06 7.58
N LEU A 87 -14.83 20.19 7.97
CA LEU A 87 -14.99 20.55 9.37
C LEU A 87 -15.88 19.53 10.09
N ALA A 88 -15.45 19.07 11.25
CA ALA A 88 -16.16 18.02 11.97
C ALA A 88 -17.51 18.54 12.50
N GLN A 89 -18.61 17.95 12.04
CA GLN A 89 -19.93 18.19 12.61
C GLN A 89 -20.08 17.29 13.84
N SER A 90 -19.66 17.78 15.02
CA SER A 90 -19.88 17.16 16.34
C SER A 90 -19.98 15.63 16.32
N ASN A 91 -18.91 14.93 15.93
CA ASN A 91 -18.90 13.48 15.93
C ASN A 91 -18.53 13.00 17.33
N SER A 92 -19.50 12.44 18.04
CA SER A 92 -19.25 11.60 19.20
C SER A 92 -18.57 10.30 18.72
N LEU A 93 -17.24 10.21 18.82
CA LEU A 93 -16.48 8.96 18.69
C LEU A 93 -16.84 8.06 19.88
N ALA A 94 -17.96 7.36 19.80
CA ALA A 94 -18.44 6.46 20.83
C ALA A 94 -17.51 5.24 20.98
N ALA A 95 -16.37 5.40 21.65
CA ALA A 95 -15.45 4.32 21.95
C ALA A 95 -15.84 3.65 23.29
N LYS A 96 -16.10 2.35 23.26
CA LYS A 96 -16.36 1.52 24.46
C LYS A 96 -15.10 1.22 25.28
N GLN A 97 -13.91 1.59 24.81
CA GLN A 97 -12.61 1.40 25.47
C GLN A 97 -11.69 2.60 25.23
N ALA A 98 -10.74 2.82 26.14
CA ALA A 98 -9.70 3.84 26.03
C ALA A 98 -8.84 3.57 24.78
N SER A 99 -9.13 4.27 23.70
CA SER A 99 -8.44 4.19 22.42
C SER A 99 -7.74 5.51 22.12
N LEU A 100 -6.75 5.49 21.22
CA LEU A 100 -6.07 6.71 20.80
C LEU A 100 -7.06 7.76 20.25
N ALA A 101 -8.07 7.30 19.51
CA ALA A 101 -9.10 8.16 18.95
C ALA A 101 -9.96 8.82 20.04
N SER A 102 -10.38 8.05 21.06
CA SER A 102 -11.19 8.61 22.17
C SER A 102 -10.43 9.59 23.06
N MET A 103 -9.10 9.40 23.21
CA MET A 103 -8.27 10.35 23.95
C MET A 103 -8.11 11.70 23.25
N LEU A 104 -8.26 11.72 21.92
CA LEU A 104 -8.00 12.87 21.08
C LEU A 104 -9.27 13.48 20.48
N GLU A 105 -10.42 12.88 20.72
CA GLU A 105 -11.70 13.29 20.13
C GLU A 105 -11.97 14.79 20.29
N GLY A 106 -11.74 15.34 21.49
CA GLY A 106 -11.94 16.76 21.78
C GLY A 106 -10.93 17.70 21.10
N GLU A 107 -9.89 17.17 20.47
CA GLU A 107 -8.87 17.92 19.74
C GLU A 107 -9.04 17.82 18.21
N VAL A 108 -9.92 16.93 17.73
CA VAL A 108 -10.17 16.71 16.30
C VAL A 108 -11.20 17.72 15.80
N ALA A 109 -10.73 18.71 15.04
CA ALA A 109 -11.59 19.74 14.44
C ALA A 109 -12.09 19.38 13.02
N PHE A 110 -11.49 18.37 12.38
CA PHE A 110 -11.77 18.00 11.00
C PHE A 110 -11.98 16.49 10.86
N ASN A 111 -12.79 16.12 9.88
CA ASN A 111 -13.01 14.76 9.44
C ASN A 111 -12.39 14.54 8.05
N LEU A 112 -12.08 13.27 7.75
CA LEU A 112 -11.62 12.85 6.44
C LEU A 112 -12.71 12.05 5.73
N ARG A 113 -13.21 12.57 4.61
CA ARG A 113 -14.19 11.89 3.74
C ARG A 113 -13.52 11.35 2.48
N GLY A 114 -13.94 10.17 2.03
CA GLY A 114 -13.57 9.61 0.74
C GLY A 114 -14.12 8.20 0.52
N ILE A 115 -14.01 7.70 -0.69
CA ILE A 115 -14.29 6.33 -1.09
C ILE A 115 -12.97 5.59 -1.30
N ASP A 116 -11.96 6.27 -1.84
CA ASP A 116 -10.67 5.65 -2.16
C ASP A 116 -10.00 5.08 -0.91
N GLY A 117 -9.44 3.88 -1.07
CA GLY A 117 -8.70 3.19 -0.02
C GLY A 117 -9.60 2.58 1.06
N ALA A 118 -9.04 2.42 2.26
CA ALA A 118 -9.71 1.86 3.42
C ALA A 118 -9.47 2.73 4.66
N CYS A 119 -10.15 2.42 5.75
CA CYS A 119 -10.08 3.18 7.00
C CYS A 119 -9.58 2.30 8.14
N THR A 120 -8.88 2.89 9.10
CA THR A 120 -8.49 2.17 10.31
C THR A 120 -9.59 2.30 11.37
N GLY A 121 -10.24 1.21 11.73
CA GLY A 121 -11.26 1.16 12.78
C GLY A 121 -12.54 0.44 12.36
N GLU A 122 -13.43 0.17 13.32
CA GLU A 122 -14.79 -0.31 13.06
C GLU A 122 -15.61 0.82 12.44
N MET A 123 -15.47 1.03 11.14
CA MET A 123 -16.43 1.83 10.38
C MET A 123 -17.73 1.04 10.24
N THR A 124 -18.85 1.70 10.51
CA THR A 124 -20.15 1.16 10.15
C THR A 124 -20.20 0.96 8.62
N PRO A 125 -20.74 -0.16 8.11
CA PRO A 125 -20.84 -0.37 6.66
C PRO A 125 -21.56 0.80 5.98
N GLY A 126 -20.89 1.43 5.00
CA GLY A 126 -21.43 2.58 4.25
C GLY A 126 -20.99 3.96 4.75
N GLU A 127 -20.26 4.05 5.86
CA GLU A 127 -19.72 5.31 6.37
C GLU A 127 -18.47 5.73 5.58
N LEU A 128 -18.51 6.92 4.96
CA LEU A 128 -17.43 7.46 4.12
C LEU A 128 -16.49 8.41 4.87
N THR A 129 -16.81 8.68 6.13
CA THR A 129 -16.18 9.71 6.96
C THR A 129 -15.47 9.05 8.14
N GLY A 130 -14.19 9.33 8.33
CA GLY A 130 -13.42 8.80 9.45
C GLY A 130 -12.28 9.71 9.86
N HIS A 131 -11.63 9.38 10.97
CA HIS A 131 -10.45 10.14 11.43
C HIS A 131 -9.16 9.71 10.73
N THR A 132 -9.11 8.51 10.12
CA THR A 132 -7.92 8.01 9.43
C THR A 132 -8.31 7.19 8.20
N ARG A 133 -7.72 7.51 7.05
CA ARG A 133 -7.82 6.74 5.81
C ARG A 133 -6.44 6.34 5.31
N TYR A 134 -6.37 5.23 4.60
CA TYR A 134 -5.16 4.76 3.93
C TYR A 134 -5.46 4.24 2.53
N TRP A 135 -4.52 4.42 1.61
CA TRP A 135 -4.61 4.03 0.21
C TRP A 135 -3.32 3.35 -0.24
N LYS A 136 -3.45 2.36 -1.11
CA LYS A 136 -2.34 1.64 -1.74
C LYS A 136 -2.54 1.64 -3.25
N ALA A 137 -1.45 1.80 -3.98
CA ALA A 137 -1.48 1.69 -5.43
C ALA A 137 -1.69 0.24 -5.89
N HIS A 138 -1.09 -0.72 -5.18
CA HIS A 138 -1.25 -2.16 -5.40
C HIS A 138 -0.85 -2.93 -4.12
N SER A 139 -1.08 -4.24 -4.07
CA SER A 139 -0.84 -5.09 -2.88
C SER A 139 0.59 -4.96 -2.31
N ASN A 140 1.59 -4.89 -3.19
CA ASN A 140 3.01 -4.83 -2.83
C ASN A 140 3.60 -3.41 -2.75
N SER A 141 2.79 -2.36 -2.92
CA SER A 141 3.27 -1.00 -2.67
C SER A 141 3.35 -0.75 -1.17
N GLY A 142 4.05 0.30 -0.80
CA GLY A 142 3.77 0.96 0.47
C GLY A 142 2.35 1.55 0.51
N LEU A 143 2.09 2.37 1.51
CA LEU A 143 0.80 3.02 1.69
C LEU A 143 0.92 4.52 1.94
N ILE A 144 -0.10 5.24 1.50
CA ILE A 144 -0.37 6.61 1.92
C ILE A 144 -1.46 6.52 2.98
N ALA A 145 -1.26 7.16 4.12
CA ALA A 145 -2.29 7.35 5.13
C ALA A 145 -2.42 8.84 5.46
N ALA A 146 -3.64 9.24 5.80
CA ALA A 146 -3.92 10.55 6.37
C ALA A 146 -4.74 10.35 7.63
N THR A 147 -4.30 10.97 8.72
CA THR A 147 -5.04 10.99 9.98
C THR A 147 -5.35 12.42 10.41
N MET A 148 -6.53 12.62 11.01
CA MET A 148 -6.96 13.84 11.69
C MET A 148 -6.57 13.82 13.17
N LEU A 149 -6.05 12.71 13.69
CA LEU A 149 -5.61 12.58 15.07
C LEU A 149 -4.31 13.40 15.29
N PRO A 150 -4.30 14.38 16.22
CA PRO A 150 -3.11 15.15 16.53
C PRO A 150 -2.15 14.33 17.41
N LEU A 151 -1.33 13.48 16.78
CA LEU A 151 -0.42 12.56 17.48
C LEU A 151 0.64 13.27 18.36
N TRP A 152 0.79 14.60 18.24
CA TRP A 152 1.65 15.41 19.12
C TRP A 152 0.90 15.99 20.34
N SER A 153 -0.33 15.58 20.60
CA SER A 153 -1.09 16.07 21.74
C SER A 153 -0.36 15.75 23.04
N ILE A 154 -0.42 16.69 23.99
CA ILE A 154 0.07 16.48 25.35
C ILE A 154 -0.71 15.38 26.08
N SER A 155 -1.96 15.12 25.68
CA SER A 155 -2.78 14.01 26.18
C SER A 155 -2.14 12.64 25.93
N LEU A 156 -1.15 12.57 25.02
CA LEU A 156 -0.43 11.35 24.66
C LEU A 156 0.95 11.21 25.29
N LEU A 157 1.35 12.11 26.20
CA LEU A 157 2.73 12.16 26.74
C LEU A 157 3.19 10.83 27.36
N ASP A 158 2.28 10.11 28.02
CA ASP A 158 2.53 8.79 28.62
C ASP A 158 1.95 7.62 27.80
N GLN A 159 1.54 7.89 26.56
CA GLN A 159 0.83 6.94 25.70
C GLN A 159 1.64 6.57 24.44
N ALA A 160 2.98 6.59 24.55
CA ALA A 160 3.87 6.24 23.45
C ALA A 160 3.55 4.86 22.86
N SER A 161 3.19 3.89 23.69
CA SER A 161 2.77 2.54 23.25
C SER A 161 1.54 2.59 22.35
N LEU A 162 0.49 3.34 22.72
CA LEU A 162 -0.72 3.49 21.92
C LEU A 162 -0.42 4.16 20.56
N VAL A 163 0.48 5.15 20.55
CA VAL A 163 0.90 5.78 19.29
C VAL A 163 1.71 4.80 18.44
N HIS A 164 2.61 4.02 19.03
CA HIS A 164 3.34 2.97 18.33
C HIS A 164 2.40 1.89 17.76
N ASP A 165 1.41 1.44 18.52
CA ASP A 165 0.44 0.44 18.09
C ASP A 165 -0.43 0.95 16.95
N PHE A 166 -0.82 2.23 17.00
CA PHE A 166 -1.52 2.90 15.92
C PHE A 166 -0.67 2.93 14.63
N LEU A 167 0.58 3.35 14.73
CA LEU A 167 1.49 3.39 13.58
C LEU A 167 1.79 1.98 13.04
N ALA A 168 1.98 1.00 13.93
CA ALA A 168 2.17 -0.39 13.56
C ALA A 168 0.94 -1.00 12.91
N ASN A 169 -0.28 -0.61 13.32
CA ASN A 169 -1.51 -1.04 12.68
C ASN A 169 -1.62 -0.50 11.25
N ILE A 170 -1.17 0.73 11.02
CA ILE A 170 -1.05 1.29 9.67
C ILE A 170 0.02 0.52 8.89
N GLU A 171 1.23 0.35 9.43
CA GLU A 171 2.33 -0.37 8.75
C GLU A 171 1.94 -1.82 8.40
N ARG A 172 1.14 -2.50 9.23
CA ARG A 172 0.61 -3.84 8.93
C ARG A 172 -0.26 -3.89 7.67
N GLN A 173 -0.82 -2.76 7.25
CA GLN A 173 -1.55 -2.68 5.97
C GLN A 173 -0.59 -2.54 4.77
N CYS A 174 0.69 -2.22 4.98
CA CYS A 174 1.69 -2.19 3.90
C CYS A 174 1.97 -3.59 3.37
N GLY A 175 2.29 -3.69 2.07
CA GLY A 175 2.98 -4.88 1.59
C GLY A 175 4.30 -5.04 2.34
N LEU A 176 4.69 -6.27 2.68
CA LEU A 176 6.00 -6.53 3.26
C LEU A 176 7.07 -5.92 2.34
N PRO A 177 8.08 -5.20 2.86
CA PRO A 177 9.21 -4.80 2.05
C PRO A 177 9.77 -6.07 1.43
N SER A 178 9.76 -6.17 0.10
CA SER A 178 10.49 -7.21 -0.59
C SER A 178 11.91 -7.12 -0.03
N VAL A 179 12.35 -8.15 0.71
CA VAL A 179 13.77 -8.39 0.92
C VAL A 179 14.35 -8.24 -0.47
N SER A 180 15.29 -7.30 -0.64
CA SER A 180 15.95 -7.12 -1.91
C SER A 180 16.43 -8.50 -2.34
N ALA A 181 15.71 -9.12 -3.27
CA ALA A 181 16.31 -10.13 -4.09
C ALA A 181 17.50 -9.38 -4.67
N GLU A 182 18.71 -9.79 -4.32
CA GLU A 182 19.86 -9.47 -5.13
C GLU A 182 19.38 -9.60 -6.56
N GLU A 183 19.57 -8.55 -7.36
CA GLU A 183 19.35 -8.63 -8.79
C GLU A 183 20.17 -9.81 -9.28
N ILE A 184 19.52 -10.97 -9.39
CA ILE A 184 20.01 -12.08 -10.17
C ILE A 184 20.02 -11.47 -11.56
N LYS A 185 21.18 -10.95 -11.96
CA LYS A 185 21.43 -10.49 -13.32
C LYS A 185 20.82 -11.54 -14.23
N PRO A 186 19.87 -11.17 -15.11
CA PRO A 186 19.34 -12.11 -16.07
C PRO A 186 20.53 -12.63 -16.86
N GLN A 187 20.82 -13.93 -16.74
CA GLN A 187 21.70 -14.56 -17.71
C GLN A 187 20.99 -14.43 -19.06
N GLU A 188 21.67 -13.81 -20.01
CA GLU A 188 21.23 -13.72 -21.40
C GLU A 188 21.10 -15.14 -21.96
N ASN A 189 19.88 -15.67 -21.93
CA ASN A 189 19.28 -16.53 -22.95
C ASN A 189 17.79 -16.71 -22.60
N ASP A 190 16.91 -16.25 -23.49
CA ASP A 190 15.44 -16.26 -23.37
C ASP A 190 14.88 -15.70 -22.04
N ALA A 191 15.06 -14.39 -21.85
CA ALA A 191 14.44 -13.69 -20.73
C ALA A 191 12.91 -13.84 -20.78
N ILE A 192 12.34 -14.41 -19.70
CA ILE A 192 10.90 -14.46 -19.45
C ILE A 192 10.33 -13.05 -19.61
N ARG A 193 9.36 -12.90 -20.52
CA ARG A 193 8.74 -11.62 -20.81
C ARG A 193 7.63 -11.31 -19.80
N PRO A 194 7.26 -10.03 -19.62
CA PRO A 194 6.17 -9.67 -18.73
C PRO A 194 4.85 -10.38 -19.04
N GLU A 195 4.58 -10.66 -20.31
CA GLU A 195 3.35 -11.34 -20.75
C GLU A 195 3.35 -12.84 -20.41
N ASP A 196 4.54 -13.46 -20.29
CA ASP A 196 4.70 -14.86 -19.89
C ASP A 196 4.28 -15.07 -18.42
N VAL A 197 4.39 -14.04 -17.58
CA VAL A 197 3.91 -14.10 -16.19
C VAL A 197 2.39 -14.21 -16.13
N THR A 198 1.67 -13.59 -17.07
CA THR A 198 0.21 -13.72 -17.16
C THR A 198 -0.21 -15.16 -17.48
N VAL A 199 0.58 -15.86 -18.29
CA VAL A 199 0.37 -17.28 -18.58
C VAL A 199 0.61 -18.13 -17.33
N LEU A 200 1.67 -17.85 -16.53
CA LEU A 200 1.90 -18.54 -15.26
C LEU A 200 0.75 -18.34 -14.26
N VAL A 201 0.23 -17.10 -14.16
CA VAL A 201 -0.95 -16.77 -13.34
C VAL A 201 -2.16 -17.60 -13.78
N CYS A 202 -2.41 -17.69 -15.09
CA CYS A 202 -3.55 -18.45 -15.62
C CYS A 202 -3.36 -19.97 -15.44
N CYS A 203 -2.15 -20.49 -15.63
CA CYS A 203 -1.82 -21.90 -15.37
C CYS A 203 -2.10 -22.28 -13.92
N TYR A 204 -1.68 -21.44 -12.97
CA TYR A 204 -1.92 -21.64 -11.54
C TYR A 204 -3.40 -21.49 -11.17
N GLY A 205 -4.00 -20.37 -11.56
CA GLY A 205 -5.34 -19.99 -11.14
C GLY A 205 -6.42 -20.86 -11.74
N PHE A 206 -6.29 -21.24 -13.01
CA PHE A 206 -7.23 -22.15 -13.66
C PHE A 206 -6.86 -23.63 -13.54
N ASN A 207 -5.70 -23.94 -12.96
CA ASN A 207 -5.16 -25.29 -12.87
C ASN A 207 -5.09 -25.98 -14.26
N VAL A 208 -4.50 -25.30 -15.24
CA VAL A 208 -4.39 -25.75 -16.63
C VAL A 208 -2.92 -25.86 -17.06
N ALA A 209 -2.63 -26.90 -17.85
CA ALA A 209 -1.29 -27.17 -18.37
C ALA A 209 -1.12 -26.86 -19.86
N THR A 210 -2.22 -26.67 -20.60
CA THR A 210 -2.21 -26.53 -22.06
C THR A 210 -2.79 -25.19 -22.50
N ALA A 211 -2.35 -24.72 -23.67
CA ALA A 211 -2.86 -23.50 -24.28
C ALA A 211 -4.36 -23.61 -24.58
N GLU A 212 -4.83 -24.78 -25.04
CA GLU A 212 -6.24 -25.06 -25.32
C GLU A 212 -7.09 -25.01 -24.05
N GLY A 213 -6.61 -25.59 -22.95
CA GLY A 213 -7.27 -25.56 -21.65
C GLY A 213 -7.38 -24.14 -21.10
N MET A 214 -6.31 -23.35 -21.24
CA MET A 214 -6.28 -21.95 -20.85
C MET A 214 -7.25 -21.11 -21.68
N LEU A 215 -7.24 -21.23 -23.01
CA LEU A 215 -8.17 -20.52 -23.90
C LEU A 215 -9.63 -20.86 -23.60
N SER A 216 -9.93 -22.11 -23.25
CA SER A 216 -11.28 -22.54 -22.87
C SER A 216 -11.73 -21.88 -21.57
N ARG A 217 -10.86 -21.77 -20.56
CA ARG A 217 -11.17 -21.08 -19.28
C ARG A 217 -11.29 -19.56 -19.48
N LEU A 218 -10.41 -18.96 -20.27
CA LEU A 218 -10.44 -17.52 -20.57
C LEU A 218 -11.72 -17.10 -21.29
N LYS A 219 -12.25 -17.93 -22.20
CA LYS A 219 -13.55 -17.67 -22.87
C LYS A 219 -14.75 -17.71 -21.91
N ALA A 220 -14.65 -18.48 -20.83
CA ALA A 220 -15.70 -18.61 -19.82
C ALA A 220 -15.57 -17.57 -18.69
N TYR A 221 -14.42 -16.89 -18.57
CA TYR A 221 -14.17 -15.91 -17.53
C TYR A 221 -14.74 -14.53 -17.91
N ALA A 222 -15.49 -13.91 -17.00
CA ALA A 222 -16.21 -12.65 -17.27
C ALA A 222 -15.27 -11.44 -17.49
N VAL A 223 -14.03 -11.52 -17.02
CA VAL A 223 -13.03 -10.46 -17.14
C VAL A 223 -11.91 -10.92 -18.08
N PRO A 224 -11.60 -10.18 -19.16
CA PRO A 224 -10.50 -10.51 -20.05
C PRO A 224 -9.16 -10.28 -19.35
N LEU A 225 -8.52 -11.37 -18.90
CA LEU A 225 -7.19 -11.35 -18.24
C LEU A 225 -6.04 -11.25 -19.25
N LEU A 226 -6.27 -11.68 -20.48
CA LEU A 226 -5.31 -11.72 -21.57
C LEU A 226 -5.91 -11.00 -22.79
N ASN A 227 -5.14 -10.08 -23.37
CA ASN A 227 -5.48 -9.52 -24.67
C ASN A 227 -5.07 -10.52 -25.77
N LEU A 228 -5.99 -11.42 -26.11
CA LEU A 228 -5.76 -12.49 -27.08
C LEU A 228 -5.51 -12.00 -28.52
N ALA A 229 -5.78 -10.73 -28.84
CA ALA A 229 -5.61 -10.19 -30.19
C ALA A 229 -4.15 -9.87 -30.53
N SER A 230 -3.29 -9.66 -29.52
CA SER A 230 -1.87 -9.29 -29.70
C SER A 230 -0.92 -10.21 -28.94
N PHE A 231 -1.42 -11.35 -28.45
CA PHE A 231 -0.68 -12.23 -27.55
C PHE A 231 -0.45 -13.61 -28.18
N ASP A 232 0.83 -13.97 -28.35
CA ASP A 232 1.24 -15.28 -28.85
C ASP A 232 1.37 -16.26 -27.68
N LEU A 233 0.25 -16.89 -27.33
CA LEU A 233 0.17 -17.90 -26.28
C LEU A 233 1.07 -19.12 -26.55
N PRO A 234 1.09 -19.72 -27.76
CA PRO A 234 2.03 -20.79 -28.08
C PRO A 234 3.50 -20.44 -27.81
N GLU A 235 3.95 -19.28 -28.27
CA GLU A 235 5.35 -18.85 -28.09
C GLU A 235 5.69 -18.63 -26.61
N SER A 236 4.75 -18.06 -25.84
CA SER A 236 4.87 -17.87 -24.39
C SER A 236 4.98 -19.20 -23.63
N MET A 237 4.15 -20.18 -23.97
CA MET A 237 4.19 -21.52 -23.39
C MET A 237 5.53 -22.23 -23.68
N VAL A 238 6.08 -22.04 -24.89
CA VAL A 238 7.40 -22.57 -25.25
C VAL A 238 8.50 -21.94 -24.39
N ARG A 239 8.54 -20.60 -24.25
CA ARG A 239 9.52 -19.91 -23.42
C ARG A 239 9.46 -20.37 -21.96
N LEU A 240 8.26 -20.47 -21.39
CA LEU A 240 8.06 -20.92 -20.01
C LEU A 240 8.46 -22.39 -19.80
N ARG A 241 8.21 -23.26 -20.79
CA ARG A 241 8.63 -24.67 -20.74
C ARG A 241 10.14 -24.78 -20.82
N ASN A 242 10.78 -24.02 -21.72
CA ASN A 242 12.23 -23.96 -21.85
C ASN A 242 12.92 -23.43 -20.59
N ALA A 243 12.28 -22.48 -19.89
CA ALA A 243 12.72 -21.97 -18.61
C ALA A 243 12.42 -22.89 -17.41
N GLY A 244 11.79 -24.05 -17.64
CA GLY A 244 11.46 -25.02 -16.59
C GLY A 244 10.33 -24.59 -15.65
N LEU A 245 9.59 -23.53 -15.97
CA LEU A 245 8.54 -22.98 -15.11
C LEU A 245 7.19 -23.70 -15.29
N ILE A 246 6.98 -24.33 -16.44
CA ILE A 246 5.81 -25.17 -16.71
C ILE A 246 6.24 -26.49 -17.37
N ASN A 247 5.43 -27.53 -17.22
CA ASN A 247 5.58 -28.81 -17.90
C ASN A 247 4.21 -29.34 -18.39
N GLU A 248 4.18 -30.57 -18.90
CA GLU A 248 2.95 -31.22 -19.39
C GLU A 248 1.86 -31.40 -18.32
N HIS A 249 2.20 -31.25 -17.04
CA HIS A 249 1.29 -31.33 -15.90
C HIS A 249 0.94 -29.95 -15.32
N GLY A 250 1.44 -28.87 -15.90
CA GLY A 250 1.15 -27.49 -15.51
C GLY A 250 2.33 -26.81 -14.84
N LEU A 251 2.06 -25.98 -13.83
CA LEU A 251 3.10 -25.21 -13.15
C LEU A 251 4.05 -26.15 -12.39
N THR A 252 5.37 -26.02 -12.62
CA THR A 252 6.37 -26.80 -11.87
C THR A 252 6.59 -26.21 -10.48
N GLU A 253 7.32 -26.90 -9.60
CA GLU A 253 7.74 -26.33 -8.31
C GLU A 253 8.56 -25.05 -8.50
N GLN A 254 9.46 -25.04 -9.49
CA GLN A 254 10.24 -23.86 -9.85
C GLN A 254 9.35 -22.73 -10.36
N GLY A 255 8.36 -23.04 -11.20
CA GLY A 255 7.35 -22.09 -11.67
C GLY A 255 6.49 -21.53 -10.55
N LEU A 256 6.14 -22.36 -9.56
CA LEU A 256 5.40 -21.94 -8.38
C LEU A 256 6.21 -20.99 -7.52
N VAL A 257 7.46 -21.33 -7.20
CA VAL A 257 8.36 -20.45 -6.45
C VAL A 257 8.58 -19.13 -7.20
N TYR A 258 8.77 -19.18 -8.51
CA TYR A 258 8.88 -17.99 -9.35
C TYR A 258 7.61 -17.14 -9.32
N LEU A 259 6.43 -17.76 -9.46
CA LEU A 259 5.13 -17.09 -9.45
C LEU A 259 4.80 -16.49 -8.07
N MET A 260 5.13 -17.19 -6.98
CA MET A 260 5.01 -16.68 -5.61
C MET A 260 5.90 -15.46 -5.36
N GLY A 261 7.06 -15.40 -6.04
CA GLY A 261 7.93 -14.23 -6.04
C GLY A 261 7.43 -13.08 -6.93
N CYS A 262 6.45 -13.32 -7.80
CA CYS A 262 5.92 -12.30 -8.70
C CYS A 262 4.86 -11.41 -8.04
N ARG A 263 4.78 -10.15 -8.50
CA ARG A 263 3.78 -9.15 -8.07
C ARG A 263 2.30 -9.56 -8.29
N TYR A 264 2.07 -10.62 -9.06
CA TYR A 264 0.74 -11.12 -9.41
C TYR A 264 0.34 -12.37 -8.60
N TRP A 265 1.14 -12.81 -7.63
CA TRP A 265 0.84 -14.00 -6.80
C TRP A 265 -0.53 -13.93 -6.14
N ALA A 266 -0.81 -12.84 -5.41
CA ALA A 266 -2.08 -12.67 -4.70
C ALA A 266 -3.29 -12.73 -5.65
N PHE A 267 -3.11 -12.24 -6.89
CA PHE A 267 -4.12 -12.34 -7.91
C PHE A 267 -4.29 -13.79 -8.41
N ALA A 268 -3.20 -14.51 -8.66
CA ALA A 268 -3.23 -15.93 -9.02
C ALA A 268 -3.90 -16.79 -7.93
N GLU A 269 -3.66 -16.46 -6.65
CA GLU A 269 -4.28 -17.11 -5.49
C GLU A 269 -5.80 -16.86 -5.43
N SER A 270 -6.25 -15.63 -5.65
CA SER A 270 -7.68 -15.30 -5.77
C SER A 270 -8.33 -16.07 -6.90
N LEU A 271 -7.69 -16.11 -8.07
CA LEU A 271 -8.19 -16.79 -9.25
C LEU A 271 -8.40 -18.30 -9.02
N ARG A 272 -7.54 -18.92 -8.20
CA ARG A 272 -7.65 -20.34 -7.85
C ARG A 272 -8.78 -20.64 -6.88
N ASN A 273 -9.16 -19.66 -6.06
CA ASN A 273 -10.26 -19.78 -5.09
C ASN A 273 -11.63 -19.48 -5.72
N GLU A 274 -11.66 -18.79 -6.86
CA GLU A 274 -12.87 -18.46 -7.63
C GLU A 274 -13.22 -19.49 -8.72
N GLY A 275 -12.29 -20.40 -9.05
CA GLY A 275 -12.36 -21.32 -10.19
C GLY A 275 -12.89 -22.72 -9.88
#